data_AF-A0A7J2L389-F1
#
_entry.id   AF-A0A7J2L389-F1
#
_cell.length_a   1.000
_cell.length_b   1.000
_cell.length_c   1.000
_cell.angle_alpha   90.00
_cell.angle_beta   90.00
_cell.angle_gamma   90.00
#
_symmetry.space_group_name_H-M   'P 1'
#
loop_
_entity.id
_entity.type
_entity.pdbx_description
1 polymer ?
#
loop_
_entity_poly.entity_id
_entity_poly.type
_entity_poly.pdbx_seq_one_letter_code
_entity_poly.pdbx_strand_id
1 'polypeptide(L)'
;MREKNRIYNPFRAIPIVDPKEVLDSAIKKALSLSPPKVRKNGLTRAKIVILNRIQYICDRLVSKFSSIINATPNLNRLDKFYLSILNVYSDVNVFKRLLGRISGSIRVIKKLSDEYRKAIRSISPSSYIDEKVAIRQVHRLWRQYLARVSSFIDKIEDAFKNL
;
A
#
# COMPACT_ATOMS: atom_id res chain seq x y z
N MET A 1 20.25 -20.01 28.22
CA MET A 1 18.82 -19.80 28.59
C MET A 1 17.96 -20.54 27.58
N ARG A 2 17.23 -21.57 28.03
CA ARG A 2 16.33 -22.36 27.18
C ARG A 2 15.04 -21.56 26.96
N GLU A 3 14.87 -20.94 25.80
CA GLU A 3 13.54 -20.46 25.42
C GLU A 3 12.64 -21.67 25.19
N LYS A 4 11.63 -21.79 26.05
CA LYS A 4 10.56 -22.77 25.92
C LYS A 4 9.87 -22.54 24.57
N ASN A 5 10.14 -23.42 23.60
CA ASN A 5 9.29 -23.66 22.44
C ASN A 5 7.89 -24.09 22.92
N ARG A 6 7.08 -23.13 23.37
CA ARG A 6 5.64 -23.33 23.37
C ARG A 6 5.25 -23.32 21.91
N ILE A 7 4.90 -24.50 21.39
CA ILE A 7 4.35 -24.68 20.06
C ILE A 7 2.98 -23.97 20.07
N TYR A 8 3.00 -22.66 19.84
CA TYR A 8 1.82 -21.86 19.61
C TYR A 8 1.39 -22.06 18.16
N ASN A 9 0.08 -21.94 17.89
CA ASN A 9 -0.43 -21.92 16.53
C ASN A 9 0.37 -20.89 15.68
N PRO A 10 1.12 -21.35 14.66
CA PRO A 10 2.05 -20.50 13.92
C PRO A 10 1.33 -19.45 13.05
N PHE A 11 0.02 -19.60 12.84
CA PHE A 11 -0.81 -18.67 12.09
C PHE A 11 -1.48 -17.60 12.95
N ARG A 12 -1.39 -17.69 14.29
CA ARG A 12 -2.09 -16.79 15.23
C ARG A 12 -1.74 -15.31 15.04
N ALA A 13 -0.53 -15.01 14.57
CA ALA A 13 -0.05 -13.65 14.43
C ALA A 13 -0.50 -12.96 13.13
N ILE A 14 -1.11 -13.68 12.19
CA ILE A 14 -1.50 -13.14 10.88
C ILE A 14 -2.67 -12.15 11.08
N PRO A 15 -2.50 -10.87 10.76
CA PRO A 15 -3.58 -9.90 10.88
C PRO A 15 -4.60 -10.09 9.75
N ILE A 16 -5.88 -9.97 10.09
CA ILE A 16 -6.95 -9.82 9.09
C ILE A 16 -6.90 -8.37 8.58
N VAL A 17 -6.86 -8.22 7.26
CA VAL A 17 -6.71 -6.92 6.62
C VAL A 17 -7.73 -6.80 5.49
N ASP A 18 -8.64 -5.83 5.62
CA ASP A 18 -9.45 -5.37 4.50
C ASP A 18 -8.67 -4.29 3.73
N PRO A 19 -8.28 -4.54 2.47
CA PRO A 19 -7.48 -3.60 1.69
C PRO A 19 -8.25 -2.32 1.34
N LYS A 20 -9.59 -2.33 1.26
CA LYS A 20 -10.41 -1.15 1.02
C LYS A 20 -10.46 -0.25 2.25
N GLU A 21 -10.72 -0.82 3.42
CA GLU A 21 -10.69 -0.06 4.67
C GLU A 21 -9.31 0.57 4.94
N VAL A 22 -8.24 -0.15 4.62
CA VAL A 22 -6.88 0.39 4.71
C VAL A 22 -6.70 1.57 3.74
N LEU A 23 -7.18 1.47 2.50
CA LEU A 23 -7.11 2.56 1.54
C LEU A 23 -7.93 3.77 2.01
N ASP A 24 -9.18 3.57 2.41
CA ASP A 24 -10.10 4.64 2.80
C ASP A 24 -9.59 5.40 4.02
N SER A 25 -9.12 4.66 5.04
CA SER A 25 -8.49 5.25 6.21
C SER A 25 -7.21 6.02 5.85
N ALA A 26 -6.41 5.50 4.91
CA ALA A 26 -5.21 6.16 4.44
C ALA A 26 -5.53 7.45 3.66
N ILE A 27 -6.54 7.44 2.78
CA ILE A 27 -7.00 8.62 2.04
C ILE A 27 -7.53 9.67 3.01
N LYS A 28 -8.41 9.29 3.95
CA LYS A 28 -8.97 10.20 4.96
C LYS A 28 -7.86 10.89 5.74
N LYS A 29 -6.86 10.13 6.19
CA LYS A 29 -5.72 10.70 6.92
C LYS A 29 -4.82 11.55 6.02
N ALA A 30 -4.56 11.14 4.78
CA ALA A 30 -3.78 11.92 3.83
C ALA A 30 -4.44 13.29 3.55
N LEU A 31 -5.76 13.34 3.38
CA LEU A 31 -6.50 14.59 3.17
C LEU A 31 -6.35 15.55 4.36
N SER A 32 -6.27 15.03 5.58
CA SER A 32 -6.05 15.82 6.81
C SER A 32 -4.62 16.35 6.97
N LEU A 33 -3.66 15.96 6.12
CA LEU A 33 -2.28 16.44 6.22
C LEU A 33 -2.19 17.93 5.90
N SER A 34 -1.68 18.69 6.85
CA SER A 34 -1.53 20.14 6.73
C SER A 34 -0.47 20.52 5.69
N PRO A 35 -0.64 21.66 5.01
CA PRO A 35 0.39 22.23 4.17
C PRO A 35 1.67 22.56 4.96
N PRO A 36 2.83 22.60 4.29
CA PRO A 36 4.04 23.09 4.92
C PRO A 36 3.83 24.53 5.41
N LYS A 37 4.25 24.83 6.65
CA LYS A 37 4.21 26.17 7.26
C LYS A 37 5.26 27.14 6.68
N VAL A 38 6.06 26.68 5.71
CA VAL A 38 7.17 27.46 5.12
C VAL A 38 6.63 28.45 4.09
N ARG A 39 7.19 29.66 4.05
CA ARG A 39 6.93 30.65 3.00
C ARG A 39 7.51 30.14 1.67
N LYS A 40 6.66 29.53 0.85
CA LYS A 40 6.96 29.06 -0.53
C LYS A 40 5.84 29.49 -1.47
N ASN A 41 6.14 29.55 -2.77
CA ASN A 41 5.12 29.83 -3.80
C ASN A 41 3.99 28.77 -3.81
N GLY A 42 2.87 29.13 -4.42
CA GLY A 42 1.65 28.30 -4.41
C GLY A 42 1.89 26.91 -5.01
N LEU A 43 2.62 26.84 -6.12
CA LEU A 43 2.95 25.57 -6.77
C LEU A 43 3.78 24.65 -5.88
N THR A 44 4.84 25.17 -5.24
CA THR A 44 5.69 24.34 -4.39
C THR A 44 4.91 23.83 -3.18
N ARG A 45 4.03 24.66 -2.59
CA ARG A 45 3.15 24.23 -1.50
C ARG A 45 2.21 23.11 -1.95
N ALA A 46 1.57 23.25 -3.11
CA ALA A 46 0.69 22.24 -3.68
C ALA A 46 1.43 20.91 -3.93
N LYS A 47 2.64 20.97 -4.51
CA LYS A 47 3.49 19.80 -4.71
C LYS A 47 3.82 19.10 -3.40
N ILE A 48 4.29 19.83 -2.39
CA ILE A 48 4.68 19.24 -1.10
C ILE A 48 3.49 18.52 -0.47
N VAL A 49 2.32 19.16 -0.43
CA VAL A 49 1.10 18.54 0.12
C VAL A 49 0.79 17.23 -0.59
N ILE A 50 0.72 17.25 -1.93
CA ILE A 50 0.29 16.07 -2.68
C ILE A 50 1.36 14.96 -2.65
N LEU A 51 2.65 15.31 -2.70
CA LEU A 51 3.73 14.33 -2.55
C LEU A 51 3.67 13.64 -1.17
N ASN A 52 3.39 14.40 -0.11
CA ASN A 52 3.24 13.84 1.24
C ASN A 52 2.01 12.94 1.34
N ARG A 53 0.90 13.31 0.70
CA ARG A 53 -0.32 12.50 0.63
C ARG A 53 -0.10 11.16 -0.08
N ILE A 54 0.52 11.19 -1.25
CA ILE A 54 0.84 9.97 -2.01
C ILE A 54 1.80 9.08 -1.21
N GLN A 55 2.83 9.67 -0.60
CA GLN A 55 3.77 8.95 0.24
C GLN A 55 3.06 8.26 1.41
N TYR A 56 2.20 9.00 2.13
CA TYR A 56 1.45 8.46 3.26
C TYR A 56 0.56 7.27 2.87
N ILE A 57 -0.17 7.37 1.76
CA ILE A 57 -1.01 6.27 1.25
C ILE A 57 -0.15 5.05 0.90
N CYS A 58 0.94 5.26 0.16
CA CYS A 58 1.87 4.20 -0.20
C CYS A 58 2.41 3.49 1.04
N ASP A 59 2.95 4.24 2.00
CA ASP A 59 3.53 3.67 3.22
C ASP A 59 2.50 2.90 4.02
N ARG A 60 1.27 3.41 4.08
CA ARG A 60 0.24 2.78 4.89
C ARG A 60 -0.24 1.46 4.29
N LEU A 61 -0.46 1.41 2.98
CA LEU A 61 -0.78 0.18 2.26
C LEU A 61 0.36 -0.84 2.35
N VAL A 62 1.60 -0.41 2.06
CA VAL A 62 2.78 -1.28 2.12
C VAL A 62 2.96 -1.85 3.53
N SER A 63 2.86 -1.02 4.56
CA SER A 63 3.01 -1.46 5.96
C SER A 63 1.97 -2.52 6.32
N LYS A 64 0.69 -2.29 5.99
CA LYS A 64 -0.39 -3.23 6.29
C LYS A 64 -0.26 -4.53 5.50
N PHE A 65 0.02 -4.46 4.21
CA PHE A 65 0.13 -5.67 3.38
C PHE A 65 1.37 -6.49 3.74
N SER A 66 2.50 -5.84 4.04
CA SER A 66 3.71 -6.51 4.53
C SER A 66 3.48 -7.21 5.87
N SER A 67 2.61 -6.68 6.74
CA SER A 67 2.35 -7.33 8.04
C SER A 67 1.74 -8.72 7.89
N ILE A 68 0.95 -8.97 6.84
CA ILE A 68 0.42 -10.29 6.51
C ILE A 68 1.57 -11.24 6.14
N ILE A 69 2.41 -10.82 5.20
CA ILE A 69 3.53 -11.62 4.70
C ILE A 69 4.52 -11.95 5.81
N ASN A 70 4.87 -10.95 6.62
CA ASN A 70 5.86 -11.10 7.69
C ASN A 70 5.34 -11.94 8.87
N ALA A 71 4.04 -11.91 9.14
CA ALA A 71 3.42 -12.72 10.17
C ALA A 71 3.13 -14.16 9.71
N THR A 72 3.15 -14.41 8.40
CA THR A 72 2.92 -15.75 7.84
C THR A 72 4.13 -16.64 8.11
N PRO A 73 3.95 -17.83 8.69
CA PRO A 73 5.05 -18.75 8.91
C PRO A 73 5.61 -19.28 7.58
N ASN A 74 6.90 -19.60 7.56
CA ASN A 74 7.52 -20.16 6.36
C ASN A 74 6.98 -21.57 6.08
N LEU A 75 6.08 -21.68 5.11
CA LEU A 75 5.40 -22.92 4.74
C LEU A 75 6.36 -24.04 4.30
N ASN A 76 7.54 -23.71 3.77
CA ASN A 76 8.52 -24.74 3.36
C ASN A 76 9.27 -25.35 4.55
N ARG A 77 9.22 -24.70 5.72
CA ARG A 77 9.86 -25.15 6.98
C ARG A 77 8.84 -25.48 8.06
N LEU A 78 7.55 -25.47 7.71
CA LEU A 78 6.46 -25.74 8.64
C LEU A 78 6.34 -27.24 8.88
N ASP A 79 5.99 -27.62 10.12
CA ASP A 79 5.77 -29.02 10.46
C ASP A 79 4.63 -29.65 9.61
N LYS A 80 4.76 -30.93 9.28
CA LYS A 80 3.81 -31.67 8.44
C LYS A 80 2.39 -31.66 9.00
N PHE A 81 2.24 -31.64 10.33
CA PHE A 81 0.94 -31.53 10.99
C PHE A 81 0.21 -30.25 10.57
N TYR A 82 0.87 -29.10 10.70
CA TYR A 82 0.29 -27.81 10.34
C TYR A 82 0.10 -27.64 8.83
N LEU A 83 0.98 -28.22 8.01
CA LEU A 83 0.79 -28.26 6.56
C LEU A 83 -0.44 -29.08 6.17
N SER A 84 -0.66 -30.21 6.84
CA SER A 84 -1.83 -31.07 6.60
C SER A 84 -3.11 -30.34 6.99
N ILE A 85 -3.12 -29.68 8.16
CA ILE A 85 -4.24 -28.84 8.59
C ILE A 85 -4.51 -27.73 7.57
N LEU A 86 -3.47 -26.99 7.17
CA LEU A 86 -3.60 -25.94 6.16
C LEU A 86 -4.25 -26.51 4.91
N ASN A 87 -3.74 -27.65 4.40
CA ASN A 87 -4.24 -28.28 3.18
C ASN A 87 -5.70 -28.75 3.26
N VAL A 88 -6.23 -29.01 4.46
CA VAL A 88 -7.66 -29.32 4.66
C VAL A 88 -8.53 -28.06 4.49
N TYR A 89 -8.08 -26.92 5.01
CA TYR A 89 -8.84 -25.66 4.93
C TYR A 89 -8.63 -24.92 3.61
N SER A 90 -7.40 -24.91 3.11
CA SER A 90 -6.99 -24.30 1.85
C SER A 90 -5.79 -25.05 1.32
N ASP A 91 -5.88 -25.50 0.06
CA ASP A 91 -4.72 -26.06 -0.66
C ASP A 91 -3.49 -25.15 -0.48
N VAL A 92 -2.35 -25.75 -0.10
CA VAL A 92 -1.13 -25.02 0.24
C VAL A 92 -0.63 -24.16 -0.93
N ASN A 93 -0.84 -24.62 -2.17
CA ASN A 93 -0.47 -23.87 -3.37
C ASN A 93 -1.42 -22.69 -3.61
N VAL A 94 -2.71 -22.84 -3.32
CA VAL A 94 -3.68 -21.72 -3.33
C VAL A 94 -3.23 -20.65 -2.34
N PHE A 95 -2.94 -21.04 -1.10
CA PHE A 95 -2.51 -20.10 -0.06
C PHE A 95 -1.19 -19.39 -0.43
N LYS A 96 -0.19 -20.13 -0.94
CA LYS A 96 1.06 -19.55 -1.48
C LYS A 96 0.81 -18.57 -2.61
N ARG A 97 -0.10 -18.89 -3.54
CA ARG A 97 -0.44 -18.01 -4.66
C ARG A 97 -1.10 -16.72 -4.17
N LEU A 98 -1.99 -16.79 -3.20
CA LEU A 98 -2.64 -15.60 -2.61
C LEU A 98 -1.61 -14.69 -1.91
N LEU A 99 -0.73 -15.25 -1.09
CA LEU A 99 0.40 -14.51 -0.50
C LEU A 99 1.31 -13.90 -1.57
N GLY A 100 1.57 -14.64 -2.65
CA GLY A 100 2.32 -14.16 -3.80
C GLY A 100 1.66 -12.96 -4.48
N ARG A 101 0.33 -12.98 -4.63
CA ARG A 101 -0.45 -11.85 -5.14
C ARG A 101 -0.38 -10.64 -4.22
N ILE A 102 -0.53 -10.83 -2.91
CA ILE A 102 -0.39 -9.76 -1.90
C ILE A 102 1.02 -9.16 -1.96
N SER A 103 2.07 -9.99 -1.95
CA SER A 103 3.46 -9.55 -2.08
C SER A 103 3.73 -8.82 -3.40
N GLY A 104 3.19 -9.31 -4.51
CA GLY A 104 3.25 -8.65 -5.81
C GLY A 104 2.58 -7.27 -5.80
N SER A 105 1.44 -7.14 -5.11
CA SER A 105 0.70 -5.89 -5.01
C SER A 105 1.50 -4.77 -4.34
N ILE A 106 2.31 -5.10 -3.34
CA ILE A 106 3.21 -4.16 -2.65
C ILE A 106 4.17 -3.51 -3.66
N ARG A 107 4.74 -4.30 -4.59
CA ARG A 107 5.63 -3.79 -5.63
C ARG A 107 4.90 -2.85 -6.60
N VAL A 108 3.68 -3.22 -7.00
CA VAL A 108 2.86 -2.41 -7.91
C VAL A 108 2.49 -1.07 -7.26
N ILE A 109 2.07 -1.06 -5.99
CA ILE A 109 1.71 0.16 -5.25
C ILE A 109 2.91 1.11 -5.14
N LYS A 110 4.09 0.59 -4.83
CA LYS A 110 5.34 1.38 -4.78
C LYS A 110 5.64 2.00 -6.14
N LYS A 111 5.64 1.18 -7.20
CA LYS A 111 5.91 1.63 -8.57
C LYS A 111 4.93 2.72 -9.00
N LEU A 112 3.63 2.50 -8.81
CA LEU A 112 2.58 3.45 -9.12
C LEU A 112 2.75 4.77 -8.37
N SER A 113 3.03 4.71 -7.06
CA SER A 113 3.23 5.89 -6.23
C SER A 113 4.47 6.68 -6.69
N ASP A 114 5.56 6.00 -7.03
CA ASP A 114 6.77 6.66 -7.52
C ASP A 114 6.61 7.28 -8.91
N GLU A 115 5.86 6.65 -9.81
CA GLU A 115 5.50 7.23 -11.12
C GLU A 115 4.80 8.59 -10.95
N TYR A 116 3.76 8.64 -10.11
CA TYR A 116 3.02 9.89 -9.87
C TYR A 116 3.85 10.93 -9.13
N ARG A 117 4.68 10.52 -8.16
CA ARG A 117 5.58 11.44 -7.46
C ARG A 117 6.60 12.05 -8.40
N LYS A 118 7.18 11.26 -9.32
CA LYS A 118 8.09 11.77 -10.37
C LYS A 118 7.38 12.76 -11.28
N ALA A 119 6.19 12.41 -11.78
CA ALA A 119 5.38 13.30 -12.62
C ALA A 119 5.00 14.62 -11.93
N ILE A 120 4.69 14.60 -10.63
CA ILE A 120 4.41 15.83 -9.87
C ILE A 120 5.66 16.67 -9.68
N ARG A 121 6.81 16.03 -9.40
CA ARG A 121 8.09 16.75 -9.23
C ARG A 121 8.49 17.48 -10.50
N SER A 122 8.28 16.88 -11.68
CA SER A 122 8.65 17.46 -12.97
C SER A 122 7.80 18.64 -13.43
N ILE A 123 6.65 18.93 -12.80
CA ILE A 123 5.80 20.08 -13.20
C ILE A 123 6.49 21.39 -12.83
N SER A 124 7.04 22.13 -13.79
CA SER A 124 7.55 23.48 -13.56
C SER A 124 6.68 24.52 -14.29
N PRO A 125 6.60 25.76 -13.79
CA PRO A 125 6.15 26.87 -14.62
C PRO A 125 7.12 27.00 -15.80
N SER A 126 6.60 27.39 -16.96
CA SER A 126 7.42 27.75 -18.14
C SER A 126 6.87 29.05 -18.71
N SER A 127 7.55 29.63 -19.70
CA SER A 127 7.05 30.83 -20.40
C SER A 127 5.63 30.67 -20.96
N TYR A 128 5.17 29.43 -21.15
CA TYR A 128 3.86 29.07 -21.68
C TYR A 128 2.86 28.57 -20.63
N ILE A 129 3.29 28.35 -19.38
CA ILE A 129 2.48 27.73 -18.32
C ILE A 129 2.51 28.61 -17.07
N ASP A 130 1.41 29.34 -16.86
CA ASP A 130 1.16 30.07 -15.61
C ASP A 130 1.07 29.12 -14.40
N GLU A 131 1.43 29.63 -13.22
CA GLU A 131 1.43 28.91 -11.94
C GLU A 131 0.07 28.25 -11.66
N LYS A 132 -1.04 28.93 -11.99
CA LYS A 132 -2.40 28.37 -11.82
C LYS A 132 -2.62 27.12 -12.67
N VAL A 133 -2.10 27.09 -13.89
CA VAL A 133 -2.20 25.92 -14.78
C VAL A 133 -1.35 24.78 -14.22
N ALA A 134 -0.13 25.06 -13.78
CA ALA A 134 0.75 24.07 -13.15
C ALA A 134 0.11 23.45 -11.89
N ILE A 135 -0.51 24.27 -11.03
CA ILE A 135 -1.24 23.78 -9.85
C ILE A 135 -2.40 22.86 -10.27
N ARG A 136 -3.18 23.23 -11.28
CA ARG A 136 -4.27 22.36 -11.80
C ARG A 136 -3.74 21.02 -12.30
N GLN A 137 -2.59 21.00 -12.97
CA GLN A 137 -1.95 19.74 -13.41
C GLN A 137 -1.55 18.86 -12.22
N VAL A 138 -1.00 19.45 -11.14
CA VAL A 138 -0.68 18.73 -9.90
C VAL A 138 -1.93 18.08 -9.29
N HIS A 139 -3.04 18.82 -9.19
CA HIS A 139 -4.31 18.27 -8.69
C HIS A 139 -4.94 17.22 -9.62
N ARG A 140 -4.73 17.33 -10.94
CA ARG A 140 -5.15 16.31 -11.91
C ARG A 140 -4.41 15.00 -11.67
N LEU A 141 -3.08 15.05 -11.51
CA LEU A 141 -2.27 13.87 -11.20
C LEU A 141 -2.68 13.22 -9.87
N TRP A 142 -3.02 14.02 -8.86
CA TRP A 142 -3.56 13.51 -7.60
C TRP A 142 -4.84 12.69 -7.79
N ARG A 143 -5.83 13.21 -8.54
CA ARG A 143 -7.08 12.48 -8.82
C ARG A 143 -6.85 11.19 -9.60
N GLN A 144 -5.96 11.24 -10.59
CA GLN A 144 -5.59 10.05 -11.37
C GLN A 144 -4.90 8.98 -10.51
N TYR A 145 -4.02 9.39 -9.60
CA TYR A 145 -3.39 8.49 -8.64
C TYR A 145 -4.44 7.78 -7.77
N LEU A 146 -5.37 8.54 -7.17
CA LEU A 146 -6.43 7.97 -6.34
C LEU A 146 -7.30 6.96 -7.11
N ALA A 147 -7.73 7.32 -8.32
CA ALA A 147 -8.54 6.44 -9.15
C ALA A 147 -7.78 5.14 -9.51
N ARG A 148 -6.50 5.24 -9.87
CA ARG A 148 -5.68 4.07 -10.22
C ARG A 148 -5.38 3.19 -9.02
N VAL A 149 -5.07 3.77 -7.86
CA VAL A 149 -4.87 3.00 -6.63
C VAL A 149 -6.16 2.31 -6.22
N SER A 150 -7.30 3.01 -6.22
CA SER A 150 -8.60 2.41 -5.88
C SER A 150 -8.94 1.24 -6.80
N SER A 151 -8.88 1.46 -8.12
CA SER A 151 -9.14 0.39 -9.10
C SER A 151 -8.16 -0.78 -8.97
N PHE A 152 -6.90 -0.51 -8.61
CA PHE A 152 -5.94 -1.57 -8.35
C PHE A 152 -6.29 -2.36 -7.08
N ILE A 153 -6.70 -1.68 -6.02
CA ILE A 153 -7.14 -2.30 -4.76
C ILE A 153 -8.36 -3.20 -4.99
N ASP A 154 -9.34 -2.74 -5.78
CA ASP A 154 -10.51 -3.55 -6.16
C ASP A 154 -10.11 -4.86 -6.86
N LYS A 155 -9.09 -4.81 -7.73
CA LYS A 155 -8.61 -5.98 -8.48
C LYS A 155 -7.83 -7.01 -7.65
N ILE A 156 -7.40 -6.65 -6.45
CA ILE A 156 -6.64 -7.54 -5.57
C ILE A 156 -7.40 -7.90 -4.30
N GLU A 157 -8.59 -7.33 -4.08
CA GLU A 157 -9.40 -7.51 -2.88
C GLU A 157 -9.70 -9.00 -2.60
N ASP A 158 -9.99 -9.76 -3.66
CA ASP A 158 -10.24 -11.19 -3.59
C ASP A 158 -9.04 -11.96 -3.01
N ALA A 159 -7.81 -11.47 -3.20
CA ALA A 159 -6.62 -12.09 -2.63
C ALA A 159 -6.56 -11.97 -1.10
N PHE A 160 -7.20 -10.94 -0.52
CA PHE A 160 -7.27 -10.73 0.93
C PHE A 160 -8.47 -11.44 1.54
N LYS A 161 -9.59 -11.50 0.83
CA LYS A 161 -10.82 -12.18 1.29
C LYS A 161 -10.71 -13.70 1.29
N ASN A 162 -9.93 -14.25 0.36
CA ASN A 162 -9.76 -15.69 0.21
C ASN A 162 -8.49 -16.23 0.87
N LEU A 163 -7.75 -15.38 1.60
CA LEU A 163 -6.54 -15.77 2.34
C LEU A 163 -6.92 -16.49 3.65
#